data_AF-A0A3A6QRD0-F1
#
_entry.id   AF-A0A3A6QRD0-F1
#
_cell.length_a   1.000
_cell.length_b   1.000
_cell.length_c   1.000
_cell.angle_alpha   90.00
_cell.angle_beta   90.00
_cell.angle_gamma   90.00
#
_symmetry.space_group_name_H-M   'P 1'
#
loop_
_entity.id
_entity.type
_entity.pdbx_description
1 polymer ?
#
loop_
_entity_poly.entity_id
_entity_poly.type
_entity_poly.pdbx_seq_one_letter_code
_entity_poly.pdbx_strand_id
1 'polypeptide(L)' 'MIVERLYALQTNLLEDIAASAILFIGISLLWEQTPAAWPQPIYYIALAVGLFGYFEAVSPPETADREA' A
#
# COMPACT_ATOMS: atom_id res chain seq x y z
N MET A 1 -21.94 17.15 7.41
CA MET A 1 -21.70 17.17 8.88
C MET A 1 -20.27 16.72 9.20
N ILE A 2 -19.66 17.15 10.32
CA ILE A 2 -18.31 16.69 10.74
C ILE A 2 -18.26 15.15 10.91
N VAL A 3 -19.37 14.54 11.32
CA VAL A 3 -19.52 13.09 11.53
C VAL A 3 -19.41 12.30 10.21
N GLU A 4 -19.97 12.81 9.11
CA GLU A 4 -19.87 12.15 7.79
C GLU A 4 -18.44 12.19 7.24
N ARG A 5 -17.72 13.31 7.46
CA ARG A 5 -16.29 13.40 7.11
C ARG A 5 -15.44 12.45 7.93
N LEU A 6 -15.72 12.29 9.24
CA LEU A 6 -15.03 11.31 10.09
C LEU A 6 -15.28 9.87 9.62
N TYR A 7 -16.51 9.53 9.25
CA TYR A 7 -16.84 8.21 8.72
C TYR A 7 -16.13 7.94 7.38
N ALA A 8 -16.14 8.90 6.45
CA ALA A 8 -15.44 8.76 5.17
C ALA A 8 -13.93 8.62 5.35
N LEU A 9 -13.33 9.39 6.28
CA LEU A 9 -11.91 9.29 6.59
C LEU A 9 -11.57 7.90 7.16
N GLN A 10 -12.41 7.37 8.04
CA GLN A 10 -12.22 6.06 8.65
C GLN A 10 -12.36 4.91 7.64
N THR A 11 -13.29 5.03 6.69
CA THR A 11 -13.44 4.06 5.60
C THR A 11 -12.20 4.02 4.71
N ASN A 12 -11.69 5.19 4.30
CA ASN A 12 -10.44 5.26 3.52
C ASN A 12 -9.25 4.67 4.28
N LEU A 13 -9.14 4.96 5.59
CA LEU A 13 -8.04 4.46 6.41
C LEU A 13 -8.10 2.93 6.56
N LEU A 14 -9.30 2.36 6.69
CA LEU A 14 -9.50 0.91 6.75
C LEU A 14 -9.20 0.24 5.40
N GLU A 15 -9.57 0.89 4.30
CA GLU A 15 -9.27 0.44 2.94
C GLU A 15 -7.76 0.43 2.68
N ASP A 16 -7.04 1.49 3.05
CA ASP A 16 -5.59 1.59 2.93
C ASP A 16 -4.87 0.50 3.76
N ILE A 17 -5.37 0.22 4.98
CA ILE A 17 -4.84 -0.86 5.82
C ILE A 17 -5.10 -2.22 5.18
N ALA A 18 -6.32 -2.46 4.68
CA ALA A 18 -6.69 -3.72 4.06
C ALA A 18 -5.84 -3.98 2.80
N ALA A 19 -5.67 -2.97 1.96
CA ALA A 19 -4.84 -3.09 0.77
C ALA A 19 -3.36 -3.28 1.09
N SER A 20 -2.83 -2.55 2.08
CA SER A 20 -1.46 -2.74 2.58
C SER A 20 -1.24 -4.16 3.09
N ALA A 21 -2.22 -4.72 3.80
CA ALA A 21 -2.16 -6.11 4.29
C ALA A 21 -2.20 -7.12 3.13
N ILE A 22 -3.07 -6.91 2.14
CA ILE A 22 -3.15 -7.79 0.95
C ILE A 22 -1.85 -7.75 0.15
N LEU A 23 -1.26 -6.57 -0.06
CA LEU A 23 0.03 -6.41 -0.73
C LEU A 23 1.15 -7.10 0.04
N PHE A 24 1.20 -6.90 1.35
CA PHE A 24 2.19 -7.53 2.22
C PHE A 24 2.07 -9.06 2.15
N ILE A 25 0.87 -9.61 2.27
CA ILE A 25 0.62 -11.06 2.19
C ILE A 25 0.98 -11.58 0.79
N GLY A 26 0.55 -10.89 -0.27
CA GLY A 26 0.83 -11.29 -1.65
C GLY A 26 2.32 -11.32 -1.96
N ILE A 27 3.07 -10.30 -1.55
CA ILE A 27 4.52 -10.22 -1.73
C ILE A 27 5.24 -11.27 -0.86
N SER A 28 4.76 -11.51 0.36
CA SER A 28 5.31 -12.56 1.23
C SER A 28 5.14 -13.96 0.63
N LEU A 29 3.94 -14.28 0.11
CA LEU A 29 3.66 -15.56 -0.55
C LEU A 29 4.44 -15.73 -1.86
N LEU A 30 4.64 -14.64 -2.60
CA LEU A 30 5.49 -14.67 -3.80
C LEU A 30 6.95 -14.87 -3.42
N TRP A 31 7.40 -14.27 -2.32
CA TRP A 31 8.76 -14.39 -1.80
C TRP A 31 9.06 -15.82 -1.31
N GLU A 32 8.11 -16.51 -0.69
CA GLU A 32 8.28 -17.92 -0.29
C GLU A 32 8.54 -18.85 -1.49
N GLN A 33 8.12 -18.47 -2.69
CA GLN A 33 8.39 -19.21 -3.93
C GLN A 33 9.74 -18.87 -4.56
N THR A 34 10.43 -17.84 -4.05
CA THR A 34 11.73 -17.42 -4.59
C THR A 34 12.86 -18.31 -4.09
N PRO A 35 13.95 -18.47 -4.87
CA PRO A 35 15.10 -19.26 -4.45
C PRO A 35 15.70 -18.71 -3.15
N ALA A 36 15.99 -19.58 -2.17
CA ALA A 36 16.57 -19.18 -0.87
C ALA A 36 17.93 -18.46 -0.97
N ALA A 37 18.59 -18.51 -2.13
CA ALA A 37 19.81 -17.76 -2.43
C ALA A 37 19.55 -16.26 -2.68
N TRP A 38 18.30 -15.82 -2.76
CA TRP A 38 17.98 -14.42 -3.02
C TRP A 38 18.33 -13.53 -1.82
N PRO A 39 19.04 -12.41 -2.09
CA PRO A 39 19.35 -11.42 -1.06
C PRO A 39 18.08 -10.81 -0.44
N GLN A 40 18.06 -10.71 0.88
CA GLN A 40 17.01 -10.00 1.65
C GLN A 40 16.66 -8.59 1.13
N PRO A 41 17.60 -7.77 0.60
CA PRO A 41 17.26 -6.49 -0.02
C PRO A 41 16.21 -6.55 -1.13
N ILE A 42 16.16 -7.64 -1.92
CA ILE A 42 15.19 -7.77 -3.01
C ILE A 42 13.77 -7.88 -2.45
N TYR A 43 13.58 -8.54 -1.31
CA TYR A 43 12.30 -8.63 -0.62
C TYR A 43 11.79 -7.25 -0.24
N TYR A 44 12.64 -6.45 0.41
CA TYR A 44 12.27 -5.11 0.85
C TYR A 44 12.01 -4.16 -0.33
N ILE A 45 12.74 -4.32 -1.45
CA ILE A 45 12.49 -3.57 -2.68
C ILE A 45 11.13 -3.96 -3.28
N ALA A 46 10.81 -5.25 -3.39
CA ALA A 46 9.51 -5.69 -3.89
C ALA A 46 8.36 -5.16 -3.03
N LEU A 47 8.55 -5.17 -1.71
CA LEU A 47 7.60 -4.66 -0.73
C LEU A 47 7.43 -3.14 -0.84
N ALA A 48 8.53 -2.41 -1.02
CA ALA A 48 8.50 -0.98 -1.28
C ALA A 48 7.77 -0.66 -2.60
N VAL A 49 8.10 -1.35 -3.71
CA VAL A 49 7.44 -1.13 -5.00
C VAL A 49 5.94 -1.42 -4.93
N GLY A 50 5.54 -2.51 -4.26
CA GLY A 50 4.13 -2.85 -4.09
C GLY A 50 3.36 -1.82 -3.26
N LEU A 51 3.92 -1.40 -2.12
CA LEU A 51 3.29 -0.38 -1.27
C LEU A 51 3.28 0.99 -1.94
N PHE A 52 4.43 1.48 -2.39
CA PHE A 52 4.53 2.80 -3.03
C PHE A 52 3.71 2.87 -4.32
N GLY A 53 3.70 1.82 -5.15
CA GLY A 53 2.88 1.77 -6.35
C GLY A 53 1.38 1.75 -6.05
N TYR A 54 0.95 1.09 -4.97
CA TYR A 54 -0.45 1.14 -4.55
C TYR A 54 -0.85 2.54 -4.06
N PHE A 55 -0.03 3.17 -3.23
CA PHE A 55 -0.29 4.54 -2.76
C PHE A 55 -0.30 5.54 -3.92
N GLU A 56 0.58 5.40 -4.91
CA GLU A 56 0.56 6.26 -6.10
C GLU A 56 -0.71 6.08 -6.94
N ALA A 57 -1.20 4.85 -7.10
CA ALA A 57 -2.32 4.56 -8.00
C ALA A 57 -3.71 4.71 -7.36
N VAL A 58 -3.84 4.41 -6.06
CA VAL A 58 -5.15 4.25 -5.40
C VAL A 58 -5.42 5.34 -4.36
N SER A 59 -4.39 5.84 -3.68
CA SER A 59 -4.53 6.88 -2.66
C SER A 59 -3.48 7.98 -2.87
N PRO A 60 -3.48 8.64 -4.05
CA PRO A 60 -2.51 9.69 -4.33
C PRO A 60 -2.63 10.78 -3.28
N PRO A 61 -1.50 11.32 -2.79
CA PRO A 61 -1.52 12.33 -1.74
C PRO A 61 -2.33 13.53 -2.19
N GLU A 62 -3.23 14.01 -1.32
CA GLU A 62 -4.16 15.14 -1.52
C GLU A 62 -3.47 16.46 -1.95
N THR A 63 -2.13 16.50 -1.94
CA THR A 63 -1.31 17.59 -2.49
C THR A 63 -1.26 17.62 -4.02
N ALA A 64 -1.57 16.53 -4.72
CA ALA A 64 -1.54 16.47 -6.19
C ALA A 64 -2.60 17.38 -6.84
N ASP A 65 -3.73 17.60 -6.16
CA ASP A 65 -4.82 18.45 -6.66
C ASP A 65 -4.66 19.94 -6.30
N ARG A 66 -3.57 20.34 -5.63
CA ARG A 66 -3.36 21.75 -5.22
C ARG A 66 -2.53 22.58 -6.21
N GLU A 67 -2.06 21.98 -7.31
CA GLU A 67 -1.22 22.64 -8.32
C GLU A 67 -1.81 22.63 -9.75
N ALA A 68 -3.13 22.55 -9.91
CA ALA A 68 -3.80 22.73 -11.21
C ALA A 68 -4.66 24.01 -11.27
#